data_AF-A0A7L1H729-F1
#
_entry.id   AF-A0A7L1H729-F1
#
_cell.length_a   1.000
_cell.length_b   1.000
_cell.length_c   1.000
_cell.angle_alpha   90.00
_cell.angle_beta   90.00
_cell.angle_gamma   90.00
#
_symmetry.space_group_name_H-M   'P 1'
#
loop_
_entity.id
_entity.type
_entity.pdbx_description
1 polymer ?
#
loop_
_entity_poly.entity_id
_entity_poly.type
_entity_poly.pdbx_seq_one_letter_code
_entity_poly.pdbx_strand_id
1 'polypeptide(L)'
;YIHIPYLFILLGILGEDALLPAPQNISILSTNMKHFLTWSPVTIWGETARYSVEFQGEYEREYANESWIPICECSLITATVCNITDDISATVAYKLRVRADVGARRSEWGTLKGFFNRITTSLTPPLMKVIADGYHLLVELEDMGPAFQFCVLYWKKGQESRMQQKVVKEVSSVVHLDTMEAGSDYCVKAQTYVEAINRSSSFSQTQCVRAEGGTSMWLVTALISSAGFAVVALTLPFLTWKTSQIFQYSCCPVAVLPDTLKVSEPPTQLILCGSEEAEQCDLMVRVMPSEEVLRLWIQ
;
A
#
# COMPACT_ATOMS: atom_id res chain seq x y z
N TYR A 1 51.11 93.24 -7.53
CA TYR A 1 51.70 91.92 -7.25
C TYR A 1 51.71 91.68 -5.76
N ILE A 2 50.97 90.67 -5.29
CA ILE A 2 51.25 89.83 -4.11
C ILE A 2 50.27 88.66 -4.24
N HIS A 3 50.78 87.42 -4.11
CA HIS A 3 50.03 86.20 -4.42
C HIS A 3 49.06 85.82 -3.30
N ILE A 4 47.85 85.38 -3.69
CA ILE A 4 46.96 84.58 -2.84
C ILE A 4 47.42 83.12 -2.96
N PRO A 5 47.80 82.43 -1.86
CA PRO A 5 48.08 81.01 -1.91
C PRO A 5 46.76 80.21 -1.91
N TYR A 6 46.47 79.53 -3.01
CA TYR A 6 45.39 78.55 -3.07
C TYR A 6 45.77 77.32 -2.25
N LEU A 7 45.16 77.17 -1.07
CA LEU A 7 45.24 75.95 -0.28
C LEU A 7 44.36 74.88 -0.94
N PHE A 8 44.94 74.11 -1.86
CA PHE A 8 44.31 72.89 -2.38
C PHE A 8 44.27 71.84 -1.27
N ILE A 9 43.13 71.77 -0.58
CA ILE A 9 42.79 70.64 0.28
C ILE A 9 42.56 69.44 -0.64
N LEU A 10 43.58 68.57 -0.75
CA LEU A 10 43.41 67.22 -1.25
C LEU A 10 42.49 66.47 -0.28
N LEU A 11 41.18 66.47 -0.57
CA LEU A 11 40.27 65.47 -0.02
C LEU A 11 40.72 64.12 -0.57
N GLY A 12 41.54 63.42 0.23
CA GLY A 12 41.86 62.03 0.00
C GLY A 12 40.58 61.22 0.12
N ILE A 13 39.97 60.91 -1.04
CA ILE A 13 38.99 59.85 -1.17
C ILE A 13 39.68 58.51 -0.92
N LEU A 14 39.92 58.19 0.36
CA LEU A 14 39.86 56.80 0.77
C LEU A 14 38.43 56.37 0.47
N GLY A 15 38.24 55.69 -0.66
CA GLY A 15 37.08 54.85 -0.86
C GLY A 15 37.14 53.80 0.23
N GLU A 16 36.36 54.01 1.29
CA GLU A 16 36.19 53.03 2.36
C GLU A 16 35.55 51.80 1.71
N ASP A 17 36.36 50.76 1.48
CA ASP A 17 35.93 49.53 0.82
C ASP A 17 34.92 48.85 1.74
N ALA A 18 33.64 49.15 1.51
CA ALA A 18 32.57 48.92 2.46
C ALA A 18 32.49 47.43 2.80
N LEU A 19 32.94 47.10 4.02
CA LEU A 19 33.11 45.73 4.48
C LEU A 19 31.80 44.96 4.35
N LEU A 20 31.86 43.85 3.61
CA LEU A 20 30.68 43.04 3.36
C LEU A 20 30.24 42.39 4.69
N PRO A 21 29.00 42.60 5.15
CA PRO A 21 28.58 42.12 6.46
C PRO A 21 28.52 40.58 6.48
N ALA A 22 29.06 39.98 7.54
CA ALA A 22 29.00 38.53 7.74
C ALA A 22 27.54 38.06 7.84
N PRO A 23 27.15 36.94 7.20
CA PRO A 23 25.81 36.38 7.30
C PRO A 23 25.37 36.16 8.76
N GLN A 24 24.14 36.56 9.08
CA GLN A 24 23.57 36.50 10.43
C GLN A 24 22.41 35.52 10.53
N ASN A 25 21.96 35.25 11.76
CA ASN A 25 20.84 34.36 12.08
C ASN A 25 20.98 32.95 11.46
N ILE A 26 22.20 32.41 11.54
CA ILE A 26 22.51 31.09 11.02
C ILE A 26 21.81 30.03 11.89
N SER A 27 21.02 29.17 11.25
CA SER A 27 20.26 28.11 11.92
C SER A 27 20.14 26.86 11.04
N ILE A 28 19.85 25.71 11.64
CA ILE A 28 19.64 24.45 10.91
C ILE A 28 18.21 23.95 11.10
N LEU A 29 17.54 23.67 9.99
CA LEU A 29 16.32 22.88 9.95
C LEU A 29 16.70 21.41 9.75
N SER A 30 16.41 20.57 10.74
CA SER A 30 16.78 19.16 10.76
C SER A 30 15.54 18.30 11.02
N THR A 31 15.07 17.59 10.00
CA THR A 31 13.86 16.75 10.07
C THR A 31 14.01 15.55 9.16
N ASN A 32 13.68 14.36 9.68
CA ASN A 32 13.75 13.09 8.98
C ASN A 32 15.11 12.86 8.27
N MET A 33 16.21 13.09 9.00
CA MET A 33 17.59 12.97 8.49
C MET A 33 17.93 13.90 7.32
N LYS A 34 17.04 14.84 6.97
CA LYS A 34 17.31 15.92 6.00
C LYS A 34 17.72 17.18 6.77
N HIS A 35 18.78 17.83 6.31
CA HIS A 35 19.50 18.85 7.06
C HIS A 35 19.73 20.06 6.16
N PHE A 36 19.17 21.21 6.54
CA PHE A 36 19.27 22.45 5.78
C PHE A 36 19.85 23.57 6.64
N LEU A 37 21.00 24.10 6.24
CA LEU A 37 21.58 25.32 6.83
C LEU A 37 20.89 26.54 6.22
N THR A 38 20.50 27.50 7.05
CA THR A 38 19.80 28.74 6.65
C THR A 38 20.44 29.96 7.30
N TRP A 39 20.34 31.13 6.67
CA TRP A 39 20.84 32.40 7.18
C TRP A 39 20.01 33.58 6.65
N SER A 40 20.21 34.77 7.22
CA SER A 40 19.59 36.01 6.71
C SER A 40 20.33 36.53 5.46
N PRO A 41 19.61 37.07 4.45
CA PRO A 41 20.21 37.62 3.24
C PRO A 41 21.08 38.85 3.54
N VAL A 42 22.31 38.81 3.05
CA VAL A 42 23.18 40.00 2.93
C VAL A 42 22.66 40.85 1.78
N THR A 43 22.11 42.02 2.10
CA THR A 43 21.51 42.95 1.12
C THR A 43 22.45 44.11 0.84
N ILE A 44 22.81 44.33 -0.43
CA ILE A 44 23.63 45.44 -0.92
C ILE A 44 22.86 46.13 -2.06
N TRP A 45 22.92 47.46 -2.12
CA TRP A 45 22.19 48.23 -3.14
C TRP A 45 22.72 47.95 -4.54
N GLY A 46 21.86 47.38 -5.40
CA GLY A 46 22.18 47.09 -6.80
C GLY A 46 23.08 45.88 -7.04
N GLU A 47 23.45 45.13 -6.00
CA GLU A 47 24.38 43.99 -6.10
C GLU A 47 23.73 42.71 -5.52
N THR A 48 23.99 41.56 -6.16
CA THR A 48 23.48 40.26 -5.68
C THR A 48 24.58 39.52 -4.92
N ALA A 49 24.33 39.24 -3.64
CA ALA A 49 25.21 38.39 -2.84
C ALA A 49 25.12 36.92 -3.26
N ARG A 50 26.27 36.26 -3.25
CA ARG A 50 26.43 34.81 -3.38
C ARG A 50 27.01 34.27 -2.08
N TYR A 51 26.78 33.00 -1.76
CA TYR A 51 27.17 32.40 -0.49
C TYR A 51 27.99 31.14 -0.71
N SER A 52 29.01 30.95 0.14
CA SER A 52 29.78 29.70 0.20
C SER A 52 29.69 29.12 1.61
N VAL A 53 29.40 27.82 1.72
CA VAL A 53 29.27 27.11 3.00
C VAL A 53 30.44 26.16 3.21
N GLU A 54 30.95 26.11 4.44
CA GLU A 54 31.96 25.17 4.89
C GLU A 54 31.54 24.49 6.20
N PHE A 55 31.93 23.24 6.38
CA PHE A 55 31.76 22.49 7.63
C PHE A 55 33.11 22.08 8.22
N GLN A 56 33.08 21.70 9.50
CA GLN A 56 34.20 21.15 10.24
C GLN A 56 33.68 20.08 11.20
N GLY A 57 33.97 18.81 10.92
CA GLY A 57 33.62 17.67 11.76
C GLY A 57 34.57 17.49 12.94
N GLU A 58 34.46 16.36 13.61
CA GLU A 58 35.29 16.02 14.78
C GLU A 58 36.74 15.73 14.39
N TYR A 59 36.93 14.94 13.33
CA TYR A 59 38.24 14.62 12.78
C TYR A 59 39.03 15.88 12.40
N GLU A 60 38.38 16.85 11.74
CA GLU A 60 39.05 18.08 11.29
C GLU A 60 39.54 18.95 12.46
N ARG A 61 38.80 18.95 13.58
CA ARG A 61 39.17 19.69 14.80
C ARG A 61 40.32 19.03 15.56
N GLU A 62 40.29 17.71 15.69
CA GLU A 62 41.22 16.99 16.57
C GLU A 62 42.49 16.53 15.86
N TYR A 63 42.42 16.25 14.55
CA TYR A 63 43.49 15.57 13.81
C TYR A 63 43.92 16.26 12.52
N ALA A 64 43.15 17.21 11.98
CA ALA A 64 43.49 17.92 10.73
C ALA A 64 43.62 19.44 10.90
N ASN A 65 44.31 19.89 11.97
CA ASN A 65 44.72 21.27 12.22
C ASN A 65 43.59 22.32 12.12
N GLU A 66 42.39 21.99 12.61
CA GLU A 66 41.19 22.85 12.52
C GLU A 66 40.85 23.29 11.09
N SER A 67 41.12 22.42 10.12
CA SER A 67 40.71 22.63 8.72
C SER A 67 39.19 22.69 8.56
N TRP A 68 38.77 23.28 7.43
CA TRP A 68 37.38 23.44 7.05
C TRP A 68 37.17 22.87 5.65
N ILE A 69 36.06 22.18 5.44
CA ILE A 69 35.75 21.48 4.20
C ILE A 69 34.61 22.24 3.48
N PRO A 70 34.78 22.62 2.21
CA PRO A 70 33.74 23.29 1.44
C PRO A 70 32.64 22.32 1.01
N ILE A 71 31.39 22.75 1.13
CA ILE A 71 30.21 22.03 0.60
C ILE A 71 30.07 22.43 -0.87
N CYS A 72 30.28 21.48 -1.78
CA CYS A 72 30.41 21.76 -3.22
C CYS A 72 29.12 22.32 -3.82
N GLU A 73 27.99 21.72 -3.46
CA GLU A 73 26.62 22.05 -3.83
C GLU A 73 26.21 23.46 -3.34
N CYS A 74 26.91 23.97 -2.32
CA CYS A 74 26.67 25.25 -1.68
C CYS A 74 27.82 26.24 -1.86
N SER A 75 28.57 26.10 -2.95
CA SER A 75 29.62 27.03 -3.37
C SER A 75 29.07 28.12 -4.30
N LEU A 76 29.19 29.38 -3.90
CA LEU A 76 28.69 30.57 -4.62
C LEU A 76 27.21 30.49 -5.02
N ILE A 77 26.33 29.97 -4.16
CA ILE A 77 24.87 29.93 -4.39
C ILE A 77 24.21 31.28 -4.11
N THR A 78 23.11 31.61 -4.78
CA THR A 78 22.31 32.83 -4.47
C THR A 78 21.24 32.61 -3.40
N ALA A 79 20.89 31.34 -3.12
CA ALA A 79 19.93 30.99 -2.10
C ALA A 79 20.50 31.19 -0.68
N THR A 80 19.65 31.61 0.26
CA THR A 80 19.99 31.72 1.70
C THR A 80 19.73 30.41 2.47
N VAL A 81 19.74 29.30 1.75
CA VAL A 81 19.55 27.94 2.26
C VAL A 81 20.46 26.98 1.49
N CYS A 82 21.05 26.04 2.21
CA CYS A 82 21.95 25.02 1.71
C CYS A 82 21.51 23.65 2.24
N ASN A 83 21.39 22.65 1.36
CA ASN A 83 21.25 21.25 1.78
C ASN A 83 22.65 20.74 2.19
N ILE A 84 22.76 20.21 3.41
CA ILE A 84 24.00 19.69 4.00
C ILE A 84 23.86 18.20 4.40
N THR A 85 22.82 17.52 3.93
CA THR A 85 22.49 16.15 4.37
C THR A 85 23.63 15.17 4.15
N ASP A 86 24.26 15.21 2.98
CA ASP A 86 25.26 14.23 2.59
C ASP A 86 26.65 14.53 3.21
N ASP A 87 26.95 15.79 3.50
CA ASP A 87 28.15 16.22 4.25
C ASP A 87 28.11 15.77 5.72
N ILE A 88 26.94 15.80 6.35
CA ILE A 88 26.73 15.42 7.76
C ILE A 88 26.49 13.90 7.88
N SER A 89 27.42 13.13 7.31
CA SER A 89 27.35 11.67 7.16
C SER A 89 27.68 10.86 8.43
N ALA A 90 28.23 11.48 9.48
CA ALA A 90 28.56 10.82 10.75
C ALA A 90 27.75 11.38 11.94
N THR A 91 27.62 10.61 13.01
CA THR A 91 26.86 11.00 14.22
C THR A 91 27.74 11.76 15.23
N VAL A 92 28.55 12.70 14.72
CA VAL A 92 29.51 13.51 15.49
C VAL A 92 29.06 14.97 15.59
N ALA A 93 29.77 15.77 16.39
CA ALA A 93 29.55 17.21 16.45
C ALA A 93 30.22 17.92 15.26
N TYR A 94 29.52 18.85 14.61
CA TYR A 94 29.97 19.66 13.48
C TYR A 94 29.85 21.15 13.80
N LYS A 95 30.86 21.94 13.40
CA LYS A 95 30.69 23.39 13.22
C LYS A 95 30.37 23.66 11.75
N LEU A 96 29.59 24.71 11.49
CA LEU A 96 29.26 25.16 10.15
C LEU A 96 29.43 26.67 10.04
N ARG A 97 29.92 27.14 8.90
CA ARG A 97 30.09 28.55 8.59
C ARG A 97 29.67 28.87 7.17
N VAL A 98 29.23 30.11 6.98
CA VAL A 98 28.84 30.66 5.69
C VAL A 98 29.40 32.07 5.54
N ARG A 99 29.93 32.39 4.37
CA ARG A 99 30.32 33.75 4.00
C ARG A 99 29.48 34.24 2.82
N ALA A 100 29.43 35.55 2.65
CA ALA A 100 28.97 36.18 1.43
C ALA A 100 30.15 36.56 0.53
N ASP A 101 29.94 36.48 -0.77
CA ASP A 101 30.82 36.96 -1.83
C ASP A 101 30.00 37.91 -2.72
N VAL A 102 30.50 39.12 -2.98
CA VAL A 102 29.88 40.13 -3.86
C VAL A 102 30.96 40.67 -4.80
N GLY A 103 30.91 40.23 -6.06
CA GLY A 103 32.00 40.48 -7.02
C GLY A 103 33.31 39.85 -6.52
N ALA A 104 34.32 40.68 -6.27
CA ALA A 104 35.59 40.25 -5.66
C ALA A 104 35.62 40.40 -4.13
N ARG A 105 34.65 41.12 -3.53
CA ARG A 105 34.59 41.36 -2.08
C ARG A 105 34.03 40.14 -1.36
N ARG A 106 34.55 39.84 -0.17
CA ARG A 106 34.09 38.76 0.70
C ARG A 106 33.76 39.29 2.07
N SER A 107 32.78 38.68 2.73
CA SER A 107 32.51 38.93 4.14
C SER A 107 33.42 38.09 5.02
N GLU A 108 33.52 38.49 6.28
CA GLU A 108 33.89 37.57 7.35
C GLU A 108 32.92 36.38 7.41
N TRP A 109 33.39 35.28 8.00
CA TRP A 109 32.60 34.06 8.17
C TRP A 109 31.53 34.22 9.27
N GLY A 110 30.26 34.18 8.88
CA GLY A 110 29.19 33.91 9.84
C GLY A 110 29.26 32.43 10.26
N THR A 111 29.29 32.15 11.56
CA THR A 111 29.40 30.79 12.10
C THR A 111 28.14 30.41 12.89
N LEU A 112 27.67 29.16 12.73
CA LEU A 112 26.57 28.60 13.52
C LEU A 112 26.93 28.63 15.02
N LYS A 113 25.98 28.98 15.88
CA LYS A 113 26.18 28.99 17.33
C LYS A 113 26.16 27.55 17.88
N GLY A 114 27.27 27.14 18.49
CA GLY A 114 27.42 25.80 19.05
C GLY A 114 27.76 24.75 17.99
N PHE A 115 27.41 23.50 18.27
CA PHE A 115 27.62 22.37 17.36
C PHE A 115 26.30 21.78 16.89
N PHE A 116 26.27 21.31 15.65
CA PHE A 116 25.21 20.45 15.13
C PHE A 116 25.63 18.98 15.18
N ASN A 117 24.73 18.08 15.55
CA ASN A 117 24.91 16.64 15.39
C ASN A 117 23.56 16.09 14.91
N ARG A 118 23.56 15.30 13.83
CA ARG A 118 22.34 14.74 13.24
C ARG A 118 21.44 13.97 14.21
N ILE A 119 21.98 13.47 15.33
CA ILE A 119 21.20 12.85 16.42
C ILE A 119 20.09 13.78 16.96
N THR A 120 20.23 15.11 16.84
CA THR A 120 19.23 16.09 17.29
C THR A 120 18.08 16.31 16.28
N THR A 121 18.06 15.62 15.14
CA THR A 121 16.97 15.69 14.16
C THR A 121 15.60 15.46 14.82
N SER A 122 14.59 16.16 14.31
CA SER A 122 13.20 15.73 14.50
C SER A 122 12.94 14.48 13.64
N LEU A 123 12.15 13.53 14.17
CA LEU A 123 11.67 12.36 13.44
C LEU A 123 10.14 12.37 13.48
N THR A 124 9.49 12.50 12.32
CA THR A 124 8.04 12.46 12.22
C THR A 124 7.54 11.03 12.05
N PRO A 125 6.29 10.72 12.47
CA PRO A 125 5.66 9.47 12.08
C PRO A 125 5.58 9.37 10.55
N PRO A 126 5.61 8.16 9.99
CA PRO A 126 5.44 7.96 8.56
C PRO A 126 3.99 8.24 8.14
N LEU A 127 3.78 8.82 6.97
CA LEU A 127 2.47 8.75 6.32
C LEU A 127 2.23 7.30 5.89
N MET A 128 1.02 6.80 6.15
CA MET A 128 0.62 5.44 5.83
C MET A 128 -0.84 5.41 5.40
N LYS A 129 -1.23 4.34 4.70
CA LYS A 129 -2.61 4.05 4.31
C LYS A 129 -2.87 2.57 4.47
N VAL A 130 -3.85 2.22 5.30
CA VAL A 130 -4.27 0.83 5.51
C VAL A 130 -5.32 0.46 4.46
N ILE A 131 -5.16 -0.72 3.85
CA ILE A 131 -6.01 -1.20 2.77
C ILE A 131 -6.51 -2.60 3.15
N ALA A 132 -7.81 -2.82 2.96
CA ALA A 132 -8.43 -4.14 3.00
C ALA A 132 -8.65 -4.59 1.54
N ASP A 133 -7.95 -5.64 1.11
CA ASP A 133 -8.12 -6.25 -0.21
C ASP A 133 -8.72 -7.66 -0.05
N GLY A 134 -10.05 -7.73 -0.09
CA GLY A 134 -10.82 -8.90 0.35
C GLY A 134 -10.54 -9.25 1.83
N TYR A 135 -9.73 -10.29 2.03
CA TYR A 135 -9.25 -10.72 3.35
C TYR A 135 -7.82 -10.28 3.66
N HIS A 136 -7.08 -9.67 2.73
CA HIS A 136 -5.70 -9.26 2.97
C HIS A 136 -5.64 -7.90 3.67
N LEU A 137 -4.95 -7.84 4.82
CA LEU A 137 -4.58 -6.59 5.49
C LEU A 137 -3.27 -6.09 4.87
N LEU A 138 -3.34 -4.99 4.14
CA LEU A 138 -2.20 -4.35 3.48
C LEU A 138 -1.93 -2.97 4.10
N VAL A 139 -0.67 -2.55 4.07
CA VAL A 139 -0.28 -1.17 4.39
C VAL A 139 0.61 -0.59 3.31
N GLU A 140 0.22 0.59 2.84
CA GLU A 140 1.03 1.48 1.98
C GLU A 140 1.74 2.48 2.89
N LEU A 141 3.05 2.69 2.66
CA LEU A 141 3.94 3.54 3.47
C LEU A 141 4.63 4.56 2.57
N GLU A 142 4.76 5.80 3.04
CA GLU A 142 5.55 6.83 2.38
C GLU A 142 7.05 6.46 2.38
N ASP A 143 7.71 6.63 1.23
CA ASP A 143 9.16 6.50 1.15
C ASP A 143 9.85 7.72 1.79
N MET A 144 10.46 7.48 2.96
CA MET A 144 11.21 8.49 3.69
C MET A 144 12.72 8.46 3.36
N GLY A 145 13.16 7.53 2.50
CA GLY A 145 14.55 7.32 2.09
C GLY A 145 15.25 6.15 2.81
N PRO A 146 16.43 5.72 2.31
CA PRO A 146 17.08 4.46 2.70
C PRO A 146 17.62 4.43 4.15
N ALA A 147 17.64 5.57 4.85
CA ALA A 147 18.01 5.64 6.26
C ALA A 147 16.91 5.11 7.21
N PHE A 148 15.70 4.86 6.69
CA PHE A 148 14.51 4.57 7.49
C PHE A 148 14.09 3.10 7.42
N GLN A 149 13.87 2.52 8.59
CA GLN A 149 13.14 1.27 8.77
C GLN A 149 11.78 1.60 9.39
N PHE A 150 10.75 0.80 9.12
CA PHE A 150 9.39 1.04 9.58
C PHE A 150 8.95 -0.10 10.50
N CYS A 151 8.59 0.23 11.74
CA CYS A 151 7.98 -0.69 12.68
C CYS A 151 6.47 -0.55 12.61
N VAL A 152 5.81 -1.49 11.93
CA VAL A 152 4.36 -1.54 11.76
C VAL A 152 3.76 -2.44 12.84
N LEU A 153 2.82 -1.91 13.61
CA LEU A 153 2.03 -2.64 14.61
C LEU A 153 0.60 -2.80 14.14
N TYR A 154 0.06 -4.01 14.21
CA TYR A 154 -1.31 -4.33 13.77
C TYR A 154 -2.02 -5.31 14.71
N TRP A 155 -3.34 -5.19 14.80
CA TRP A 155 -4.18 -6.00 15.70
C TRP A 155 -5.64 -6.04 15.24
N LYS A 156 -6.36 -7.09 15.64
CA LYS A 156 -7.83 -7.14 15.56
C LYS A 156 -8.41 -6.28 16.67
N LYS A 157 -9.39 -5.43 16.36
CA LYS A 157 -10.04 -4.50 17.31
C LYS A 157 -10.67 -5.26 18.48
N GLY A 158 -10.39 -4.83 19.71
CA GLY A 158 -10.78 -5.55 20.93
C GLY A 158 -9.83 -6.69 21.33
N GLN A 159 -8.72 -6.88 20.60
CA GLN A 159 -7.61 -7.78 20.93
C GLN A 159 -6.27 -7.03 20.96
N GLU A 160 -6.26 -5.80 21.51
CA GLU A 160 -5.08 -4.92 21.61
C GLU A 160 -3.89 -5.58 22.33
N SER A 161 -4.14 -6.54 23.22
CA SER A 161 -3.11 -7.33 23.91
C SER A 161 -2.42 -8.39 23.04
N ARG A 162 -2.96 -8.67 21.84
CA ARG A 162 -2.41 -9.60 20.84
C ARG A 162 -1.84 -8.85 19.63
N MET A 163 -1.26 -7.67 19.88
CA MET A 163 -0.67 -6.84 18.85
C MET A 163 0.56 -7.50 18.23
N GLN A 164 0.57 -7.57 16.90
CA GLN A 164 1.68 -8.11 16.12
C GLN A 164 2.57 -6.97 15.61
N GLN A 165 3.85 -7.29 15.37
CA GLN A 165 4.84 -6.36 14.82
C GLN A 165 5.45 -6.89 13.53
N LYS A 166 5.60 -6.02 12.52
CA LYS A 166 6.38 -6.28 11.31
C LYS A 166 7.37 -5.14 11.08
N VAL A 167 8.62 -5.47 10.80
CA VAL A 167 9.66 -4.50 10.43
C VAL A 167 9.83 -4.52 8.91
N VAL A 168 9.84 -3.33 8.30
CA VAL A 168 10.02 -3.13 6.85
C VAL A 168 11.27 -2.26 6.66
N LYS A 169 12.23 -2.70 5.85
CA LYS A 169 13.50 -1.98 5.62
C LYS A 169 13.57 -1.26 4.27
N GLU A 170 12.81 -1.73 3.29
CA GLU A 170 12.85 -1.25 1.91
C GLU A 170 11.40 -1.28 1.40
N VAL A 171 10.88 -0.12 0.99
CA VAL A 171 9.44 0.06 0.74
C VAL A 171 9.17 0.11 -0.76
N SER A 172 8.77 -1.03 -1.33
CA SER A 172 8.13 -1.11 -2.65
C SER A 172 6.60 -0.93 -2.52
N SER A 173 6.20 0.25 -2.05
CA SER A 173 4.84 0.80 -2.04
C SER A 173 3.75 0.08 -1.21
N VAL A 174 3.69 -1.25 -1.13
CA VAL A 174 2.64 -1.99 -0.42
C VAL A 174 3.20 -3.21 0.31
N VAL A 175 2.85 -3.36 1.59
CA VAL A 175 3.28 -4.46 2.46
C VAL A 175 2.07 -5.26 2.95
N HIS A 176 2.02 -6.55 2.65
CA HIS A 176 1.07 -7.47 3.27
C HIS A 176 1.41 -7.68 4.75
N LEU A 177 0.43 -7.48 5.64
CA LEU A 177 0.57 -7.67 7.08
C LEU A 177 0.02 -9.04 7.51
N ASP A 178 -1.25 -9.32 7.22
CA ASP A 178 -1.96 -10.50 7.74
C ASP A 178 -3.19 -10.87 6.87
N THR A 179 -3.79 -12.03 7.11
CA THR A 179 -5.11 -12.41 6.56
C THR A 179 -6.18 -12.23 7.63
N MET A 180 -7.15 -11.35 7.37
CA MET A 180 -8.18 -10.95 8.30
C MET A 180 -9.35 -11.94 8.38
N GLU A 181 -9.92 -12.09 9.56
CA GLU A 181 -11.21 -12.76 9.76
C GLU A 181 -12.37 -11.96 9.12
N ALA A 182 -13.26 -12.65 8.40
CA ALA A 182 -14.40 -12.04 7.70
C ALA A 182 -15.24 -11.10 8.59
N GLY A 183 -15.54 -9.90 8.09
CA GLY A 183 -16.32 -8.89 8.80
C GLY A 183 -15.68 -8.30 10.07
N SER A 184 -14.44 -8.66 10.42
CA SER A 184 -13.74 -8.10 11.59
C SER A 184 -13.05 -6.77 11.27
N ASP A 185 -12.97 -5.88 12.27
CA ASP A 185 -12.17 -4.65 12.20
C ASP A 185 -10.71 -4.96 12.59
N TYR A 186 -9.76 -4.54 11.76
CA TYR A 186 -8.33 -4.56 12.05
C TYR A 186 -7.79 -3.14 12.07
N CYS A 187 -6.88 -2.87 13.00
CA CYS A 187 -6.24 -1.57 13.21
C CYS A 187 -4.72 -1.68 13.05
N VAL A 188 -4.10 -0.64 12.51
CA VAL A 188 -2.66 -0.55 12.24
C VAL A 188 -2.15 0.83 12.68
N LYS A 189 -0.91 0.88 13.16
CA LYS A 189 -0.12 2.11 13.34
C LYS A 189 1.35 1.81 13.02
N ALA A 190 2.09 2.80 12.51
CA ALA A 190 3.50 2.63 12.17
C ALA A 190 4.36 3.72 12.81
N GLN A 191 5.61 3.41 13.14
CA GLN A 191 6.64 4.40 13.46
C GLN A 191 7.88 4.14 12.60
N THR A 192 8.70 5.16 12.39
CA THR A 192 10.02 4.96 11.81
C THR A 192 11.07 4.66 12.87
N TYR A 193 12.17 4.03 12.44
CA TYR A 193 13.39 3.79 13.18
C TYR A 193 14.59 4.12 12.29
N VAL A 194 15.54 4.88 12.82
CA VAL A 194 16.79 5.25 12.14
C VAL A 194 17.96 4.65 12.91
N GLU A 195 18.57 3.62 12.33
CA GLU A 195 19.65 2.84 12.95
C GLU A 195 20.89 3.70 13.23
N ALA A 196 21.27 4.59 12.29
CA ALA A 196 22.45 5.45 12.37
C ALA A 196 22.46 6.46 13.55
N ILE A 197 21.31 6.69 14.19
CA ILE A 197 21.17 7.52 15.39
C ILE A 197 20.45 6.78 16.55
N ASN A 198 20.10 5.50 16.36
CA ASN A 198 19.32 4.67 17.27
C ASN A 198 18.08 5.37 17.87
N ARG A 199 17.27 6.03 17.02
CA ARG A 199 16.04 6.72 17.44
C ARG A 199 14.84 6.29 16.60
N SER A 200 13.67 6.32 17.22
CA SER A 200 12.38 6.13 16.56
C SER A 200 11.61 7.45 16.48
N SER A 201 10.69 7.58 15.52
CA SER A 201 9.63 8.59 15.57
C SER A 201 8.59 8.24 16.64
N SER A 202 7.61 9.13 16.86
CA SER A 202 6.33 8.72 17.42
C SER A 202 5.59 7.78 16.45
N PHE A 203 4.58 7.06 16.95
CA PHE A 203 3.64 6.35 16.09
C PHE A 203 2.77 7.33 15.27
N SER A 204 2.37 6.88 14.09
CA SER A 204 1.30 7.46 13.28
C SER A 204 -0.03 7.40 14.04
N GLN A 205 -1.02 8.15 13.55
CA GLN A 205 -2.40 7.90 13.96
C GLN A 205 -2.80 6.46 13.58
N THR A 206 -3.56 5.81 14.46
CA THR A 206 -4.12 4.49 14.18
C THR A 206 -5.17 4.60 13.07
N GLN A 207 -5.04 3.80 12.03
CA GLN A 207 -6.07 3.63 11.01
C GLN A 207 -6.65 2.22 11.14
N CYS A 208 -7.95 2.07 10.91
CA CYS A 208 -8.62 0.77 10.97
C CYS A 208 -9.44 0.53 9.69
N VAL A 209 -9.43 -0.71 9.22
CA VAL A 209 -10.22 -1.20 8.09
C VAL A 209 -11.07 -2.38 8.52
N ARG A 210 -12.18 -2.61 7.83
CA ARG A 210 -13.03 -3.78 8.02
C ARG A 210 -12.75 -4.79 6.91
N ALA A 211 -12.49 -6.04 7.28
CA ALA A 211 -12.39 -7.14 6.34
C ALA A 211 -13.71 -7.34 5.58
N GLU A 212 -13.64 -7.80 4.33
CA GLU A 212 -14.86 -8.02 3.56
C GLU A 212 -15.83 -8.96 4.29
N GLY A 213 -17.10 -8.55 4.35
CA GLY A 213 -18.13 -9.32 5.04
C GLY A 213 -18.40 -10.59 4.26
N GLY A 214 -18.37 -11.74 4.93
CA GLY A 214 -18.68 -13.06 4.36
C GLY A 214 -20.14 -13.27 3.96
N THR A 215 -20.78 -12.25 3.38
CA THR A 215 -22.09 -12.35 2.71
C THR A 215 -21.89 -13.16 1.44
N SER A 216 -21.79 -14.48 1.58
CA SER A 216 -21.56 -15.37 0.45
C SER A 216 -22.72 -15.21 -0.53
N MET A 217 -22.46 -14.48 -1.61
CA MET A 217 -23.42 -14.28 -2.71
C MET A 217 -23.84 -15.63 -3.29
N TRP A 218 -22.97 -16.64 -3.20
CA TRP A 218 -23.27 -18.03 -3.50
C TRP A 218 -24.30 -18.66 -2.54
N LEU A 219 -24.21 -18.45 -1.22
CA LEU A 219 -25.24 -18.92 -0.27
C LEU A 219 -26.61 -18.28 -0.56
N VAL A 220 -26.64 -16.97 -0.84
CA VAL A 220 -27.88 -16.26 -1.19
C VAL A 220 -28.46 -16.82 -2.50
N THR A 221 -27.61 -17.02 -3.52
CA THR A 221 -28.02 -17.60 -4.81
C THR A 221 -28.50 -19.05 -4.67
N ALA A 222 -27.85 -19.86 -3.83
CA ALA A 222 -28.23 -21.24 -3.56
C ALA A 222 -29.57 -21.33 -2.80
N LEU A 223 -29.83 -20.43 -1.84
CA LEU A 223 -31.11 -20.33 -1.15
C LEU A 223 -32.25 -19.91 -2.11
N ILE A 224 -32.00 -18.95 -2.99
CA ILE A 224 -32.99 -18.54 -4.02
C ILE A 224 -33.24 -19.69 -5.02
N SER A 225 -32.18 -20.36 -5.50
CA SER A 225 -32.29 -21.47 -6.45
C SER A 225 -33.01 -22.68 -5.86
N SER A 226 -32.72 -23.05 -4.61
CA SER A 226 -33.37 -24.18 -3.93
C SER A 226 -34.84 -23.89 -3.62
N ALA A 227 -35.17 -22.66 -3.19
CA ALA A 227 -36.56 -22.24 -3.02
C ALA A 227 -37.34 -22.28 -4.35
N GLY A 228 -36.74 -21.78 -5.45
CA GLY A 228 -37.33 -21.85 -6.78
C GLY A 228 -37.57 -23.30 -7.24
N PHE A 229 -36.58 -24.18 -7.05
CA PHE A 229 -36.71 -25.60 -7.37
C PHE A 229 -37.83 -26.28 -6.55
N ALA A 230 -37.93 -26.00 -5.25
CA ALA A 230 -38.98 -26.55 -4.40
C ALA A 230 -40.39 -26.13 -4.84
N VAL A 231 -40.58 -24.85 -5.22
CA VAL A 231 -41.86 -24.37 -5.77
C VAL A 231 -42.22 -25.08 -7.08
N VAL A 232 -41.25 -25.24 -7.99
CA VAL A 232 -41.45 -25.96 -9.26
C VAL A 232 -41.77 -27.45 -9.02
N ALA A 233 -41.05 -28.10 -8.11
CA ALA A 233 -41.24 -29.51 -7.75
C ALA A 233 -42.57 -29.79 -7.03
N LEU A 234 -43.18 -28.81 -6.35
CA LEU A 234 -44.50 -28.95 -5.75
C LEU A 234 -45.65 -28.60 -6.72
N THR A 235 -45.45 -27.60 -7.59
CA THR A 235 -46.49 -27.14 -8.51
C THR A 235 -46.66 -28.05 -9.73
N LEU A 236 -45.59 -28.58 -10.32
CA LEU A 236 -45.67 -29.48 -11.47
C LEU A 236 -46.47 -30.78 -11.20
N PRO A 237 -46.26 -31.53 -10.11
CA PRO A 237 -47.07 -32.71 -9.78
C PRO A 237 -48.52 -32.35 -9.49
N PHE A 238 -48.79 -31.22 -8.84
CA PHE A 238 -50.15 -30.78 -8.57
C PHE A 238 -50.91 -30.42 -9.87
N LEU A 239 -50.25 -29.72 -10.81
CA LEU A 239 -50.82 -29.37 -12.10
C LEU A 239 -51.02 -30.61 -13.00
N THR A 240 -50.06 -31.55 -13.02
CA THR A 240 -50.19 -32.81 -13.77
C THR A 240 -51.26 -33.73 -13.17
N TRP A 241 -51.39 -33.79 -11.84
CA TRP A 241 -52.50 -34.46 -11.16
C TRP A 241 -53.84 -33.83 -11.56
N LYS A 242 -53.95 -32.50 -11.49
CA LYS A 242 -55.20 -31.78 -11.82
C LYS A 242 -55.59 -31.98 -13.29
N THR A 243 -54.65 -31.89 -14.21
CA THR A 243 -54.91 -32.15 -15.64
C THR A 243 -55.29 -33.62 -15.89
N SER A 244 -54.57 -34.58 -15.29
CA SER A 244 -54.91 -36.01 -15.36
C SER A 244 -56.33 -36.30 -14.85
N GLN A 245 -56.71 -35.71 -13.71
CA GLN A 245 -58.06 -35.81 -13.15
C GLN A 245 -59.11 -35.26 -14.13
N ILE A 246 -58.87 -34.10 -14.76
CA ILE A 246 -59.78 -33.50 -15.76
C ILE A 246 -59.88 -34.38 -17.02
N PHE A 247 -58.78 -34.97 -17.48
CA PHE A 247 -58.77 -35.90 -18.62
C PHE A 247 -59.57 -37.18 -18.33
N GLN A 248 -59.46 -37.75 -17.12
CA GLN A 248 -60.25 -38.91 -16.70
C GLN A 248 -61.76 -38.61 -16.73
N TYR A 249 -62.19 -37.44 -16.27
CA TYR A 249 -63.60 -37.01 -16.37
C TYR A 249 -64.09 -36.76 -17.80
N SER A 250 -63.18 -36.54 -18.77
CA SER A 250 -63.54 -36.17 -20.14
C SER A 250 -63.55 -37.35 -21.13
N CYS A 251 -62.76 -38.41 -20.88
CA CYS A 251 -62.56 -39.49 -21.87
C CYS A 251 -63.28 -40.82 -21.56
N CYS A 252 -63.70 -41.09 -20.31
CA CYS A 252 -64.48 -42.27 -19.95
C CYS A 252 -65.40 -41.99 -18.74
N PRO A 253 -66.68 -41.60 -18.92
CA PRO A 253 -67.64 -41.61 -17.82
C PRO A 253 -67.96 -43.06 -17.42
N VAL A 254 -67.94 -43.36 -16.13
CA VAL A 254 -68.34 -44.68 -15.60
C VAL A 254 -69.83 -44.89 -15.83
N ALA A 255 -70.17 -45.64 -16.89
CA ALA A 255 -71.53 -46.09 -17.15
C ALA A 255 -71.85 -47.32 -16.28
N VAL A 256 -72.67 -47.13 -15.26
CA VAL A 256 -73.28 -48.23 -14.51
C VAL A 256 -74.39 -48.83 -15.37
N LEU A 257 -74.22 -50.08 -15.82
CA LEU A 257 -75.24 -50.81 -16.59
C LEU A 257 -76.33 -51.33 -15.62
N PRO A 258 -77.64 -51.07 -15.86
CA PRO A 258 -78.68 -51.51 -14.93
C PRO A 258 -78.98 -53.02 -15.01
N ASP A 259 -79.43 -53.60 -13.88
CA ASP A 259 -79.79 -55.02 -13.69
C ASP A 259 -81.07 -55.48 -14.43
N THR A 260 -81.28 -55.03 -15.67
CA THR A 260 -82.43 -55.43 -16.51
C THR A 260 -81.96 -55.97 -17.85
N LEU A 261 -81.49 -57.22 -17.84
CA LEU A 261 -81.67 -58.25 -18.90
C LEU A 261 -80.86 -59.53 -18.56
N LYS A 262 -81.33 -60.31 -17.58
CA LYS A 262 -81.02 -61.74 -17.52
C LYS A 262 -81.87 -62.47 -18.54
N VAL A 263 -81.25 -63.02 -19.59
CA VAL A 263 -81.84 -64.05 -20.45
C VAL A 263 -80.82 -65.19 -20.61
N SER A 264 -81.33 -66.41 -20.66
CA SER A 264 -80.64 -67.68 -20.44
C SER A 264 -79.80 -68.23 -21.61
N GLU A 265 -78.81 -69.04 -21.24
CA GLU A 265 -78.05 -70.03 -22.03
C GLU A 265 -78.91 -71.02 -22.87
N PRO A 266 -78.31 -71.89 -23.74
CA PRO A 266 -76.98 -71.91 -24.39
C PRO A 266 -77.20 -71.96 -25.95
N PRO A 267 -76.62 -72.83 -26.84
CA PRO A 267 -75.38 -73.64 -26.83
C PRO A 267 -74.54 -73.67 -28.15
N THR A 268 -73.34 -74.27 -28.06
CA THR A 268 -72.58 -75.01 -29.12
C THR A 268 -71.62 -74.25 -30.06
N GLN A 269 -70.31 -74.44 -29.79
CA GLN A 269 -69.21 -74.83 -30.72
C GLN A 269 -68.36 -73.81 -31.53
N LEU A 270 -67.06 -74.17 -31.58
CA LEU A 270 -65.99 -73.86 -32.58
C LEU A 270 -65.39 -72.42 -32.53
N ILE A 271 -64.07 -72.18 -32.60
CA ILE A 271 -62.90 -72.97 -33.09
C ILE A 271 -61.61 -72.70 -32.27
N LEU A 272 -60.67 -73.67 -32.34
CA LEU A 272 -59.27 -73.66 -31.87
C LEU A 272 -58.40 -72.46 -32.34
N CYS A 273 -57.48 -72.01 -31.48
CA CYS A 273 -56.01 -71.89 -31.69
C CYS A 273 -55.43 -70.93 -30.61
N GLY A 274 -54.32 -71.18 -29.90
CA GLY A 274 -53.45 -72.36 -29.79
C GLY A 274 -52.60 -72.22 -28.51
N SER A 275 -52.06 -73.34 -28.03
CA SER A 275 -51.28 -73.50 -26.79
C SER A 275 -49.79 -73.13 -27.05
N GLU A 276 -48.83 -73.04 -26.13
CA GLU A 276 -48.72 -73.18 -24.66
C GLU A 276 -47.35 -72.58 -24.22
N GLU A 277 -47.29 -72.13 -22.95
CA GLU A 277 -46.21 -72.33 -21.96
C GLU A 277 -44.78 -71.77 -22.11
N ALA A 278 -44.15 -71.66 -20.94
CA ALA A 278 -42.79 -71.22 -20.71
C ALA A 278 -41.81 -72.40 -20.72
N GLU A 279 -40.50 -72.11 -20.83
CA GLU A 279 -39.56 -72.59 -19.81
C GLU A 279 -38.25 -71.78 -19.81
N GLN A 280 -37.53 -71.87 -18.69
CA GLN A 280 -36.30 -71.12 -18.42
C GLN A 280 -35.11 -72.06 -18.34
N CYS A 281 -33.97 -71.67 -18.91
CA CYS A 281 -32.66 -72.17 -18.46
C CYS A 281 -31.55 -71.15 -18.68
N ASP A 282 -30.57 -71.21 -17.78
CA ASP A 282 -29.45 -70.28 -17.62
C ASP A 282 -28.18 -70.86 -18.27
N LEU A 283 -27.32 -70.02 -18.87
CA LEU A 283 -25.93 -70.40 -19.14
C LEU A 283 -24.99 -69.19 -19.28
N MET A 284 -24.19 -68.99 -18.24
CA MET A 284 -23.04 -68.07 -18.25
C MET A 284 -21.82 -68.72 -18.92
N VAL A 285 -21.19 -68.04 -19.88
CA VAL A 285 -19.80 -68.33 -20.31
C VAL A 285 -19.03 -67.02 -20.47
N ARG A 286 -17.92 -66.87 -19.74
CA ARG A 286 -16.85 -65.91 -20.03
C ARG A 286 -15.75 -66.59 -20.82
N VAL A 287 -15.35 -66.01 -21.96
CA VAL A 287 -13.96 -66.10 -22.47
C VAL A 287 -13.61 -64.77 -23.16
N MET A 288 -12.44 -64.23 -22.82
CA MET A 288 -11.66 -63.23 -23.59
C MET A 288 -10.31 -63.90 -23.95
N PRO A 289 -9.45 -63.33 -24.82
CA PRO A 289 -9.68 -62.45 -25.98
C PRO A 289 -9.00 -63.05 -27.25
N SER A 290 -8.92 -62.29 -28.36
CA SER A 290 -7.80 -62.44 -29.31
C SER A 290 -7.42 -61.11 -29.96
N GLU A 291 -6.13 -60.98 -30.24
CA GLU A 291 -5.44 -59.76 -30.68
C GLU A 291 -5.60 -59.42 -32.18
N GLU A 292 -5.17 -58.19 -32.49
CA GLU A 292 -4.59 -57.73 -33.76
C GLU A 292 -5.43 -57.74 -35.06
N VAL A 293 -5.61 -56.55 -35.65
CA VAL A 293 -4.67 -56.01 -36.65
C VAL A 293 -4.83 -54.49 -36.82
N LEU A 294 -3.71 -53.78 -36.61
CA LEU A 294 -3.16 -52.55 -37.25
C LEU A 294 -4.06 -51.74 -38.25
N ARG A 295 -3.96 -50.40 -38.43
CA ARG A 295 -3.06 -49.34 -37.89
C ARG A 295 -3.54 -47.92 -38.32
N LEU A 296 -2.73 -46.91 -37.96
CA LEU A 296 -2.59 -45.52 -38.48
C LEU A 296 -3.33 -44.46 -37.63
N TRP A 297 -2.69 -43.75 -36.70
CA TRP A 297 -1.55 -42.79 -36.81
C TRP A 297 -1.84 -41.52 -37.63
N ILE A 298 -2.44 -40.51 -36.97
CA ILE A 298 -2.23 -39.05 -37.15
C ILE A 298 -2.45 -38.50 -35.72
N GLN A 299 -1.42 -38.18 -34.93
CA GLN A 299 -0.57 -36.97 -34.95
C GLN A 299 -1.31 -35.68 -34.58
#